data_AF-A0AAU6TW94-F1
#
_entry.id   AF-A0AAU6TW94-F1
#
_cell.length_a   1.000
_cell.length_b   1.000
_cell.length_c   1.000
_cell.angle_alpha   90.00
_cell.angle_beta   90.00
_cell.angle_gamma   90.00
#
_symmetry.space_group_name_H-M   'P 1'
#
loop_
_entity.id
_entity.type
_entity.pdbx_description
1 polymer ?
#
loop_
_entity_poly.entity_id
_entity_poly.type
_entity_poly.pdbx_seq_one_letter_code
_entity_poly.pdbx_strand_id
1 'polypeptide(L)'
;MKKSLFALIITPLFAYAEDAVNNHQPNSTITEVIFSPLYYGEPPVYADKKSKGDRSAGISELNQLHNYMRSYIIENNESAGKLHEEITLNQRLAMDDTGKLDDKITLVSDLVKKTDQKINEFMVDITENKLPEYTKNIFPELVKNEVGSHMTAVLENNIKPLEERTGALESQTQQLDIQLDITARKALHNNELLGTIPGMIKKEIENVNFQVNNLRNTVFQNTLHLQNEQNNTDSAALLTQELTVTATEMKTSIDLLKSKVEFNEEMAIKANYEADANEISISENSKQLDIHATELQQNKKLLASAKLVTSAITDATLALEADVNKLDLRISNASRKAGTATNVANQNTRHIAEQKVKVEKNTLDILKNRQDLRSLENDLRETNERLDNGLAASAALNGLFQPYGVGKLNITAAMGGYQSTQAVAVGTGYRFNENIAVKTGVAYTGSNDVMYNMAFNLEW
;
A
#
# COMPACT_ATOMS: atom_id res chain seq x y z
N MET A 1 -44.11 12.84 -58.33
CA MET A 1 -44.91 12.74 -59.57
C MET A 1 -44.36 11.54 -60.35
N LYS A 2 -45.19 10.55 -60.72
CA LYS A 2 -45.73 10.34 -62.09
C LYS A 2 -44.66 10.26 -63.21
N LYS A 3 -44.71 9.14 -63.95
CA LYS A 3 -44.17 8.89 -65.31
C LYS A 3 -42.62 8.77 -65.37
N SER A 4 -42.04 7.65 -65.82
CA SER A 4 -42.14 6.92 -67.12
C SER A 4 -41.05 7.35 -68.08
N LEU A 5 -40.37 6.36 -68.67
CA LEU A 5 -39.50 6.30 -69.86
C LEU A 5 -39.25 7.64 -70.60
N PHE A 6 -38.02 7.95 -71.05
CA PHE A 6 -37.28 7.15 -72.03
C PHE A 6 -35.77 7.44 -72.07
N ALA A 7 -35.00 6.47 -72.58
CA ALA A 7 -33.62 6.65 -73.02
C ALA A 7 -33.53 7.04 -74.51
N LEU A 8 -32.42 7.65 -74.88
CA LEU A 8 -31.98 8.07 -76.22
C LEU A 8 -30.51 7.62 -76.39
N ILE A 9 -29.96 7.24 -77.55
CA ILE A 9 -30.50 7.04 -78.91
C ILE A 9 -30.01 5.61 -79.36
N ILE A 10 -30.39 4.99 -80.49
CA ILE A 10 -29.83 5.16 -81.85
C ILE A 10 -30.72 4.32 -82.82
N THR A 11 -31.12 4.91 -83.95
CA THR A 11 -31.71 4.22 -85.13
C THR A 11 -30.62 3.99 -86.20
N PRO A 12 -30.80 3.02 -87.13
CA PRO A 12 -31.46 3.31 -88.42
C PRO A 12 -32.54 2.25 -88.75
N LEU A 13 -33.71 2.55 -89.32
CA LEU A 13 -34.02 3.26 -90.58
C LEU A 13 -33.68 2.42 -91.83
N PHE A 14 -34.67 1.68 -92.31
CA PHE A 14 -34.92 1.45 -93.74
C PHE A 14 -36.42 1.53 -94.01
N ALA A 15 -36.77 2.17 -95.12
CA ALA A 15 -38.12 2.21 -95.66
C ALA A 15 -38.14 1.44 -96.99
N TYR A 16 -39.27 0.80 -97.26
CA TYR A 16 -39.75 0.54 -98.62
C TYR A 16 -41.26 0.87 -98.55
N ALA A 17 -41.64 2.07 -98.95
CA ALA A 17 -41.93 2.49 -100.32
C ALA A 17 -43.38 2.15 -100.70
N GLU A 18 -44.09 3.18 -101.16
CA GLU A 18 -45.41 3.11 -101.76
C GLU A 18 -45.37 2.28 -103.05
N ASP A 19 -46.53 1.81 -103.53
CA ASP A 19 -47.01 2.39 -104.78
C ASP A 19 -48.54 2.33 -104.93
N ALA A 20 -49.05 3.03 -105.95
CA ALA A 20 -50.37 3.63 -105.94
C ALA A 20 -51.28 3.25 -107.13
N VAL A 21 -52.60 3.41 -106.90
CA VAL A 21 -53.61 3.92 -107.85
C VAL A 21 -53.99 3.12 -109.13
N ASN A 22 -55.31 2.86 -109.20
CA ASN A 22 -56.21 2.69 -110.36
C ASN A 22 -55.67 2.63 -111.81
N ASN A 23 -55.89 1.43 -112.40
CA ASN A 23 -56.87 1.17 -113.47
C ASN A 23 -56.66 1.68 -114.93
N HIS A 24 -56.77 0.73 -115.87
CA HIS A 24 -56.93 0.79 -117.35
C HIS A 24 -55.69 0.69 -118.28
N GLN A 25 -55.67 -0.48 -118.94
CA GLN A 25 -54.92 -1.02 -120.08
C GLN A 25 -55.05 -0.21 -121.41
N PRO A 26 -54.30 -0.50 -122.51
CA PRO A 26 -53.84 -1.85 -122.92
C PRO A 26 -52.46 -2.07 -123.59
N ASN A 27 -52.02 -3.34 -123.44
CA ASN A 27 -51.18 -4.16 -124.35
C ASN A 27 -49.77 -3.68 -124.77
N SER A 28 -48.73 -4.27 -124.15
CA SER A 28 -48.16 -5.52 -124.69
C SER A 28 -47.20 -6.24 -123.71
N THR A 29 -47.27 -7.56 -123.77
CA THR A 29 -46.44 -8.61 -123.14
C THR A 29 -45.03 -8.25 -122.64
N ILE A 30 -44.70 -8.56 -121.37
CA ILE A 30 -43.73 -9.62 -120.96
C ILE A 30 -43.58 -9.69 -119.42
N THR A 31 -43.76 -10.91 -118.89
CA THR A 31 -43.28 -11.50 -117.62
C THR A 31 -43.46 -10.76 -116.28
N GLU A 32 -44.36 -11.33 -115.47
CA GLU A 32 -44.48 -11.20 -114.01
C GLU A 32 -43.17 -11.53 -113.26
N VAL A 33 -42.64 -10.60 -112.46
CA VAL A 33 -41.49 -10.85 -111.56
C VAL A 33 -41.99 -10.97 -110.12
N ILE A 34 -42.03 -12.22 -109.64
CA ILE A 34 -42.38 -12.57 -108.27
C ILE A 34 -41.23 -12.21 -107.34
N PHE A 35 -41.39 -11.18 -106.51
CA PHE A 35 -40.50 -11.00 -105.35
C PHE A 35 -40.85 -12.00 -104.25
N SER A 36 -40.13 -13.12 -104.26
CA SER A 36 -40.12 -14.09 -103.18
C SER A 36 -39.46 -13.47 -101.94
N PRO A 37 -40.04 -13.58 -100.73
CA PRO A 37 -39.36 -13.17 -99.51
C PRO A 37 -38.27 -14.19 -99.17
N LEU A 38 -37.03 -13.92 -99.60
CA LEU A 38 -35.85 -14.69 -99.18
C LEU A 38 -35.50 -14.36 -97.73
N TYR A 39 -36.19 -15.04 -96.81
CA TYR A 39 -35.72 -15.26 -95.44
C TYR A 39 -34.35 -15.95 -95.46
N TYR A 40 -33.43 -15.58 -94.55
CA TYR A 40 -33.16 -16.35 -93.32
C TYR A 40 -31.91 -15.82 -92.60
N GLY A 41 -32.12 -15.26 -91.42
CA GLY A 41 -31.08 -15.05 -90.41
C GLY A 41 -31.76 -14.91 -89.06
N GLU A 42 -31.70 -15.93 -88.21
CA GLU A 42 -32.27 -15.84 -86.88
C GLU A 42 -31.55 -14.74 -86.07
N PRO A 43 -32.27 -13.92 -85.30
CA PRO A 43 -31.65 -12.92 -84.44
C PRO A 43 -30.80 -13.63 -83.36
N PRO A 44 -29.69 -13.03 -82.90
CA PRO A 44 -28.82 -13.65 -81.90
C PRO A 44 -29.59 -13.99 -80.62
N VAL A 45 -29.63 -15.27 -80.27
CA VAL A 45 -30.33 -15.78 -79.08
C VAL A 45 -29.41 -15.69 -77.86
N TYR A 46 -29.77 -14.83 -76.92
CA TYR A 46 -29.05 -14.66 -75.65
C TYR A 46 -29.59 -15.63 -74.59
N ALA A 47 -28.70 -16.20 -73.76
CA ALA A 47 -29.09 -17.17 -72.74
C ALA A 47 -29.67 -16.50 -71.47
N ASP A 48 -30.86 -16.94 -71.04
CA ASP A 48 -31.64 -16.34 -69.93
C ASP A 48 -31.00 -16.37 -68.53
N LYS A 49 -29.94 -17.16 -68.32
CA LYS A 49 -29.20 -17.19 -67.03
C LYS A 49 -27.70 -17.33 -67.26
N LYS A 50 -26.94 -16.26 -66.94
CA LYS A 50 -25.47 -16.24 -66.97
C LYS A 50 -24.90 -16.56 -65.59
N SER A 51 -24.04 -17.57 -65.50
CA SER A 51 -23.23 -17.82 -64.30
C SER A 51 -21.98 -16.93 -64.31
N LYS A 52 -21.50 -16.56 -63.12
CA LYS A 52 -20.43 -15.57 -62.96
C LYS A 52 -19.06 -16.19 -63.28
N GLY A 53 -18.61 -16.09 -64.53
CA GLY A 53 -17.25 -16.49 -64.94
C GLY A 53 -17.05 -16.90 -66.40
N ASP A 54 -18.13 -17.13 -67.17
CA ASP A 54 -18.03 -17.69 -68.51
C ASP A 54 -17.61 -16.66 -69.58
N ARG A 55 -16.28 -16.47 -69.74
CA ARG A 55 -15.69 -15.65 -70.82
C ARG A 55 -15.98 -16.20 -72.22
N SER A 56 -16.19 -17.51 -72.35
CA SER A 56 -16.46 -18.21 -73.62
C SER A 56 -17.79 -17.77 -74.23
N ALA A 57 -18.85 -17.72 -73.42
CA ALA A 57 -20.15 -17.25 -73.85
C ALA A 57 -20.11 -15.79 -74.35
N GLY A 58 -19.45 -14.89 -73.60
CA GLY A 58 -19.34 -13.47 -73.98
C GLY A 58 -18.57 -13.23 -75.28
N ILE A 59 -17.54 -14.03 -75.57
CA ILE A 59 -16.80 -13.95 -76.84
C ILE A 59 -17.64 -14.51 -78.00
N SER A 60 -18.44 -15.56 -77.76
CA SER A 60 -19.35 -16.12 -78.77
C SER A 60 -20.44 -15.12 -79.18
N GLU A 61 -21.09 -14.45 -78.23
CA GLU A 61 -22.09 -13.41 -78.48
C GLU A 61 -21.51 -12.24 -79.31
N LEU A 62 -20.28 -11.81 -79.00
CA LEU A 62 -19.57 -10.75 -79.72
C LEU A 62 -19.22 -11.13 -81.17
N ASN A 63 -18.79 -12.38 -81.41
CA ASN A 63 -18.50 -12.89 -82.74
C ASN A 63 -19.77 -13.07 -83.59
N GLN A 64 -20.89 -13.49 -83.00
CA GLN A 64 -22.17 -13.57 -83.70
C GLN A 64 -22.65 -12.18 -84.16
N LEU A 65 -22.56 -11.17 -83.28
CA LEU A 65 -22.90 -9.79 -83.63
C LEU A 65 -21.98 -9.21 -84.73
N HIS A 66 -20.68 -9.49 -84.66
CA HIS A 66 -19.71 -9.08 -85.67
C HIS A 66 -20.02 -9.66 -87.06
N ASN A 67 -20.34 -10.96 -87.13
CA ASN A 67 -20.65 -11.63 -88.39
C ASN A 67 -21.99 -11.17 -88.97
N TYR A 68 -23.02 -10.99 -88.14
CA TYR A 68 -24.33 -10.47 -88.56
C TYR A 68 -24.24 -9.05 -89.17
N MET A 69 -23.47 -8.16 -88.53
CA MET A 69 -23.20 -6.82 -89.06
C MET A 69 -22.46 -6.85 -90.40
N ARG A 70 -21.58 -7.83 -90.62
CA ARG A 70 -20.74 -7.93 -91.82
C ARG A 70 -21.52 -8.39 -93.05
N SER A 71 -22.43 -9.35 -92.93
CA SER A 71 -23.29 -9.78 -94.04
C SER A 71 -24.25 -8.66 -94.48
N TYR A 72 -24.88 -7.98 -93.52
CA TYR A 72 -25.81 -6.88 -93.77
C TYR A 72 -25.21 -5.70 -94.58
N ILE A 73 -23.90 -5.48 -94.47
CA ILE A 73 -23.17 -4.41 -95.19
C ILE A 73 -22.77 -4.84 -96.61
N ILE A 74 -22.52 -6.12 -96.85
CA ILE A 74 -22.13 -6.64 -98.17
C ILE A 74 -23.35 -6.69 -99.10
N GLU A 75 -24.47 -7.24 -98.62
CA GLU A 75 -25.69 -7.45 -99.42
C GLU A 75 -26.37 -6.14 -99.86
N ASN A 76 -26.30 -5.09 -99.03
CA ASN A 76 -26.79 -3.75 -99.41
C ASN A 76 -25.94 -3.10 -100.52
N ASN A 77 -24.63 -3.34 -100.57
CA ASN A 77 -23.77 -2.79 -101.62
C ASN A 77 -23.97 -3.51 -102.97
N GLU A 78 -24.19 -4.83 -102.98
CA GLU A 78 -24.54 -5.56 -104.22
C GLU A 78 -25.90 -5.11 -104.79
N SER A 79 -26.86 -4.80 -103.91
CA SER A 79 -28.19 -4.31 -104.32
C SER A 79 -28.12 -2.92 -104.97
N ALA A 80 -27.29 -2.02 -104.45
CA ALA A 80 -27.05 -0.71 -105.05
C ALA A 80 -26.32 -0.78 -106.42
N GLY A 81 -25.44 -1.77 -106.61
CA GLY A 81 -24.74 -1.99 -107.87
C GLY A 81 -25.68 -2.36 -109.03
N LYS A 82 -26.61 -3.29 -108.79
CA LYS A 82 -27.56 -3.79 -109.82
C LYS A 82 -28.50 -2.69 -110.34
N LEU A 83 -28.97 -1.81 -109.46
CA LEU A 83 -29.81 -0.66 -109.83
C LEU A 83 -29.11 0.33 -110.79
N HIS A 84 -27.78 0.43 -110.74
CA HIS A 84 -27.03 1.32 -111.63
C HIS A 84 -26.91 0.76 -113.07
N GLU A 85 -26.87 -0.57 -113.23
CA GLU A 85 -26.78 -1.23 -114.53
C GLU A 85 -28.12 -1.17 -115.30
N GLU A 86 -29.27 -1.34 -114.63
CA GLU A 86 -30.60 -1.26 -115.27
C GLU A 86 -30.91 0.14 -115.82
N ILE A 87 -30.59 1.21 -115.08
CA ILE A 87 -30.80 2.60 -115.54
C ILE A 87 -29.96 2.88 -116.81
N THR A 88 -28.72 2.35 -116.84
CA THR A 88 -27.79 2.51 -117.97
C THR A 88 -28.21 1.70 -119.21
N LEU A 89 -28.99 0.64 -119.04
CA LEU A 89 -29.57 -0.16 -120.13
C LEU A 89 -30.77 0.56 -120.76
N ASN A 90 -31.70 1.06 -119.94
CA ASN A 90 -32.93 1.69 -120.40
C ASN A 90 -32.70 3.00 -121.16
N GLN A 91 -31.70 3.81 -120.77
CA GLN A 91 -31.31 5.01 -121.53
C GLN A 91 -30.80 4.69 -122.96
N ARG A 92 -30.26 3.49 -123.18
CA ARG A 92 -29.70 3.09 -124.48
C ARG A 92 -30.77 2.63 -125.47
N LEU A 93 -31.86 2.03 -124.97
CA LEU A 93 -33.00 1.59 -125.78
C LEU A 93 -33.82 2.77 -126.33
N ALA A 94 -33.99 3.83 -125.54
CA ALA A 94 -34.76 5.02 -125.96
C ALA A 94 -34.13 5.82 -127.12
N MET A 95 -32.84 5.61 -127.43
CA MET A 95 -32.13 6.32 -128.50
C MET A 95 -32.17 5.60 -129.86
N ASP A 96 -32.57 4.32 -129.92
CA ASP A 96 -32.55 3.52 -131.16
C ASP A 96 -33.87 3.65 -131.97
N ASP A 97 -34.99 4.00 -131.34
CA ASP A 97 -36.29 4.07 -132.01
C ASP A 97 -36.59 5.43 -132.67
N THR A 98 -36.00 6.53 -132.19
CA THR A 98 -36.14 7.86 -132.82
C THR A 98 -35.43 7.95 -134.17
N GLY A 99 -34.29 7.29 -134.34
CA GLY A 99 -33.54 7.28 -135.61
C GLY A 99 -34.29 6.63 -136.78
N LYS A 100 -35.17 5.65 -136.52
CA LYS A 100 -35.88 4.89 -137.57
C LYS A 100 -37.09 5.62 -138.17
N LEU A 101 -37.47 6.78 -137.62
CA LEU A 101 -38.61 7.58 -138.07
C LEU A 101 -38.21 8.64 -139.11
N ASP A 102 -37.06 9.30 -138.92
CA ASP A 102 -36.59 10.40 -139.77
C ASP A 102 -36.22 9.93 -141.19
N ASP A 103 -35.58 8.76 -141.31
CA ASP A 103 -35.25 8.13 -142.60
C ASP A 103 -36.48 7.86 -143.47
N LYS A 104 -37.64 7.57 -142.85
CA LYS A 104 -38.90 7.34 -143.58
C LYS A 104 -39.53 8.64 -144.08
N ILE A 105 -39.35 9.75 -143.37
CA ILE A 105 -39.87 11.06 -143.76
C ILE A 105 -39.07 11.60 -144.97
N THR A 106 -37.76 11.40 -144.98
CA THR A 106 -36.88 11.81 -146.09
C THR A 106 -37.22 11.07 -147.40
N LEU A 107 -37.49 9.76 -147.34
CA LEU A 107 -37.86 8.95 -148.51
C LEU A 107 -39.17 9.38 -149.20
N VAL A 108 -40.14 9.92 -148.44
CA VAL A 108 -41.42 10.38 -149.01
C VAL A 108 -41.27 11.74 -149.71
N SER A 109 -40.43 12.64 -149.19
CA SER A 109 -40.21 13.98 -149.78
C SER A 109 -39.59 13.92 -151.19
N ASP A 110 -38.65 13.00 -151.41
CA ASP A 110 -37.96 12.83 -152.69
C ASP A 110 -38.85 12.20 -153.79
N LEU A 111 -39.86 11.41 -153.42
CA LEU A 111 -40.79 10.80 -154.37
C LEU A 111 -41.76 11.83 -154.96
N VAL A 112 -42.20 12.81 -154.16
CA VAL A 112 -43.08 13.90 -154.59
C VAL A 112 -42.37 14.80 -155.61
N LYS A 113 -41.14 15.24 -155.31
CA LYS A 113 -40.36 16.14 -156.21
C LYS A 113 -40.07 15.53 -157.58
N LYS A 114 -39.80 14.22 -157.67
CA LYS A 114 -39.57 13.52 -158.95
C LYS A 114 -40.83 13.40 -159.82
N THR A 115 -42.02 13.55 -159.25
CA THR A 115 -43.28 13.41 -159.98
C THR A 115 -43.70 14.73 -160.65
N ASP A 116 -43.55 15.86 -159.95
CA ASP A 116 -43.77 17.21 -160.50
C ASP A 116 -42.88 17.52 -161.72
N GLN A 117 -41.63 17.02 -161.71
CA GLN A 117 -40.67 17.32 -162.76
C GLN A 117 -41.05 16.68 -164.11
N LYS A 118 -41.66 15.48 -164.11
CA LYS A 118 -42.12 14.80 -165.34
C LYS A 118 -43.38 15.39 -165.96
N ILE A 119 -44.26 15.99 -165.15
CA ILE A 119 -45.50 16.60 -165.64
C ILE A 119 -45.19 17.88 -166.42
N ASN A 120 -44.19 18.65 -165.99
CA ASN A 120 -43.77 19.87 -166.68
C ASN A 120 -43.08 19.60 -168.03
N GLU A 121 -42.29 18.53 -168.16
CA GLU A 121 -41.66 18.17 -169.45
C GLU A 121 -42.71 17.77 -170.52
N PHE A 122 -43.77 17.06 -170.14
CA PHE A 122 -44.83 16.65 -171.08
C PHE A 122 -45.68 17.84 -171.60
N MET A 123 -45.83 18.90 -170.80
CA MET A 123 -46.60 20.10 -171.18
C MET A 123 -45.86 21.01 -172.18
N VAL A 124 -44.52 20.97 -172.20
CA VAL A 124 -43.72 21.75 -173.16
C VAL A 124 -43.80 21.15 -174.56
N ASP A 125 -43.68 19.82 -174.68
CA ASP A 125 -43.47 19.12 -175.96
C ASP A 125 -44.68 19.21 -176.93
N ILE A 126 -45.91 19.33 -176.40
CA ILE A 126 -47.13 19.51 -177.20
C ILE A 126 -47.23 20.93 -177.80
N THR A 127 -46.45 21.90 -177.29
CA THR A 127 -46.56 23.31 -177.70
C THR A 127 -45.80 23.61 -179.00
N GLU A 128 -44.83 22.80 -179.41
CA GLU A 128 -43.85 23.18 -180.44
C GLU A 128 -43.95 22.51 -181.82
N ASN A 129 -44.77 21.47 -182.05
CA ASN A 129 -44.84 20.86 -183.40
C ASN A 129 -46.23 20.41 -183.89
N LYS A 130 -46.72 21.14 -184.90
CA LYS A 130 -47.78 20.79 -185.88
C LYS A 130 -49.19 20.51 -185.33
N LEU A 131 -50.04 21.54 -185.31
CA LEU A 131 -51.47 21.45 -185.68
C LEU A 131 -51.97 22.84 -186.18
N PRO A 132 -52.89 22.93 -187.18
CA PRO A 132 -53.18 24.21 -187.86
C PRO A 132 -54.07 25.20 -187.08
N GLU A 133 -54.08 26.44 -187.56
CA GLU A 133 -54.59 27.69 -186.95
C GLU A 133 -56.05 27.74 -186.44
N TYR A 134 -56.87 26.68 -186.57
CA TYR A 134 -58.30 26.71 -186.22
C TYR A 134 -58.70 25.92 -184.96
N THR A 135 -57.76 25.34 -184.20
CA THR A 135 -58.07 24.40 -183.09
C THR A 135 -57.77 24.92 -181.67
N LYS A 136 -57.25 26.14 -181.52
CA LYS A 136 -56.58 26.61 -180.29
C LYS A 136 -57.50 26.96 -179.08
N ASN A 137 -58.82 26.95 -179.25
CA ASN A 137 -59.78 27.43 -178.23
C ASN A 137 -60.64 26.34 -177.53
N ILE A 138 -60.37 25.05 -177.75
CA ILE A 138 -61.23 23.96 -177.23
C ILE A 138 -60.49 23.07 -176.19
N PHE A 139 -59.16 23.11 -176.14
CA PHE A 139 -58.36 22.15 -175.36
C PHE A 139 -58.29 22.34 -173.83
N PRO A 140 -58.36 23.57 -173.25
CA PRO A 140 -58.24 23.75 -171.80
C PRO A 140 -59.48 23.35 -170.96
N GLU A 141 -60.61 23.03 -171.59
CA GLU A 141 -61.88 22.82 -170.88
C GLU A 141 -62.02 21.39 -170.30
N LEU A 142 -61.31 20.40 -170.85
CA LEU A 142 -61.34 19.01 -170.33
C LEU A 142 -60.47 18.78 -169.08
N VAL A 143 -59.35 19.51 -168.92
CA VAL A 143 -58.37 19.23 -167.84
C VAL A 143 -58.86 19.72 -166.47
N LYS A 144 -59.88 20.59 -166.43
CA LYS A 144 -60.39 21.18 -165.18
C LYS A 144 -61.43 20.34 -164.43
N ASN A 145 -62.07 19.36 -165.07
CA ASN A 145 -63.18 18.61 -164.45
C ASN A 145 -62.77 17.28 -163.81
N GLU A 146 -61.75 16.58 -164.31
CA GLU A 146 -61.45 15.20 -163.86
C GLU A 146 -60.56 15.10 -162.61
N VAL A 147 -59.83 16.16 -162.25
CA VAL A 147 -58.81 16.13 -161.17
C VAL A 147 -59.29 16.82 -159.87
N GLY A 148 -60.35 17.64 -159.94
CA GLY A 148 -60.79 18.47 -158.81
C GLY A 148 -61.53 17.73 -157.68
N SER A 149 -62.21 16.61 -157.97
CA SER A 149 -63.14 15.98 -157.01
C SER A 149 -62.49 15.01 -156.02
N HIS A 150 -61.32 14.44 -156.34
CA HIS A 150 -60.70 13.39 -155.52
C HIS A 150 -59.77 13.90 -154.41
N MET A 151 -59.28 15.15 -154.47
CA MET A 151 -58.34 15.68 -153.47
C MET A 151 -59.01 16.04 -152.14
N THR A 152 -60.28 16.48 -152.18
CA THR A 152 -61.01 16.98 -151.00
C THR A 152 -61.31 15.88 -149.97
N ALA A 153 -61.53 14.64 -150.42
CA ALA A 153 -61.93 13.53 -149.53
C ALA A 153 -60.82 12.99 -148.62
N VAL A 154 -59.54 13.30 -148.91
CA VAL A 154 -58.38 12.78 -148.17
C VAL A 154 -57.99 13.68 -146.98
N LEU A 155 -58.29 14.98 -147.07
CA LEU A 155 -57.86 15.98 -146.09
C LEU A 155 -58.69 15.99 -144.80
N GLU A 156 -59.98 15.68 -144.84
CA GLU A 156 -60.86 15.86 -143.67
C GLU A 156 -60.80 14.71 -142.64
N ASN A 157 -60.41 13.49 -143.02
CA ASN A 157 -60.52 12.31 -142.15
C ASN A 157 -59.26 11.92 -141.35
N ASN A 158 -58.06 12.43 -141.66
CA ASN A 158 -56.81 11.87 -141.13
C ASN A 158 -55.89 12.86 -140.36
N ILE A 159 -56.09 14.17 -140.43
CA ILE A 159 -55.08 15.15 -139.92
C ILE A 159 -55.46 15.79 -138.57
N LYS A 160 -56.75 16.06 -138.29
CA LYS A 160 -57.18 16.70 -137.04
C LYS A 160 -56.78 16.00 -135.73
N PRO A 161 -56.70 14.66 -135.62
CA PRO A 161 -56.33 13.99 -134.36
C PRO A 161 -54.86 14.16 -133.91
N LEU A 162 -54.01 14.84 -134.70
CA LEU A 162 -52.58 14.99 -134.39
C LEU A 162 -52.26 16.28 -133.61
N GLU A 163 -53.03 17.35 -133.80
CA GLU A 163 -52.71 18.68 -133.25
C GLU A 163 -52.88 18.76 -131.72
N GLU A 164 -53.84 18.00 -131.16
CA GLU A 164 -54.07 17.90 -129.70
C GLU A 164 -52.98 17.14 -128.95
N ARG A 165 -52.21 16.26 -129.61
CA ARG A 165 -51.13 15.48 -128.96
C ARG A 165 -49.84 16.29 -128.78
N THR A 166 -49.61 17.32 -129.57
CA THR A 166 -48.41 18.17 -129.48
C THR A 166 -48.42 19.07 -128.25
N GLY A 167 -49.57 19.63 -127.87
CA GLY A 167 -49.66 20.56 -126.71
C GLY A 167 -49.43 19.90 -125.33
N ALA A 168 -49.66 18.59 -125.21
CA ALA A 168 -49.54 17.89 -123.92
C ALA A 168 -48.09 17.61 -123.49
N LEU A 169 -47.18 17.40 -124.45
CA LEU A 169 -45.79 16.99 -124.21
C LEU A 169 -44.88 18.16 -123.77
N GLU A 170 -45.17 19.37 -124.20
CA GLU A 170 -44.37 20.56 -123.88
C GLU A 170 -44.52 20.96 -122.38
N SER A 171 -45.71 20.75 -121.81
CA SER A 171 -46.01 21.00 -120.39
C SER A 171 -45.29 20.04 -119.43
N GLN A 172 -45.21 18.75 -119.78
CA GLN A 172 -44.49 17.76 -118.95
C GLN A 172 -42.96 18.00 -118.95
N THR A 173 -42.41 18.56 -120.02
CA THR A 173 -40.96 18.82 -120.12
C THR A 173 -40.52 19.93 -119.17
N GLN A 174 -41.33 20.98 -118.97
CA GLN A 174 -41.01 22.06 -118.02
C GLN A 174 -41.17 21.66 -116.53
N GLN A 175 -41.97 20.64 -116.20
CA GLN A 175 -42.09 20.16 -114.83
C GLN A 175 -40.88 19.32 -114.35
N LEU A 176 -40.19 18.64 -115.28
CA LEU A 176 -39.04 17.80 -114.94
C LEU A 176 -37.77 18.61 -114.60
N ASP A 177 -37.55 19.74 -115.28
CA ASP A 177 -36.35 20.56 -115.10
C ASP A 177 -36.29 21.23 -113.71
N ILE A 178 -37.46 21.54 -113.12
CA ILE A 178 -37.57 22.12 -111.78
C ILE A 178 -37.26 21.10 -110.66
N GLN A 179 -37.43 19.80 -110.88
CA GLN A 179 -37.15 18.79 -109.83
C GLN A 179 -35.68 18.37 -109.74
N LEU A 180 -34.88 18.57 -110.79
CA LEU A 180 -33.58 17.92 -110.97
C LEU A 180 -32.33 18.77 -110.67
N ASP A 181 -32.45 20.02 -110.18
CA ASP A 181 -31.27 20.73 -109.64
C ASP A 181 -30.76 20.07 -108.33
N ILE A 182 -29.69 19.30 -108.50
CA ILE A 182 -28.95 18.58 -107.46
C ILE A 182 -27.80 19.45 -106.90
N THR A 183 -27.40 20.52 -107.61
CA THR A 183 -26.20 21.30 -107.29
C THR A 183 -26.40 22.15 -106.04
N ALA A 184 -27.55 22.82 -105.91
CA ALA A 184 -27.90 23.60 -104.72
C ALA A 184 -28.03 22.74 -103.44
N ARG A 185 -28.60 21.52 -103.56
CA ARG A 185 -28.87 20.65 -102.40
C ARG A 185 -27.61 20.05 -101.76
N LYS A 186 -26.57 19.72 -102.55
CA LYS A 186 -25.28 19.22 -102.00
C LYS A 186 -24.50 20.29 -101.24
N ALA A 187 -24.56 21.55 -101.69
CA ALA A 187 -23.82 22.65 -101.05
C ALA A 187 -24.36 22.99 -99.64
N LEU A 188 -25.68 22.94 -99.45
CA LEU A 188 -26.29 23.19 -98.13
C LEU A 188 -25.96 22.09 -97.13
N HIS A 189 -26.14 20.82 -97.52
CA HIS A 189 -26.00 19.67 -96.61
C HIS A 189 -24.56 19.43 -96.15
N ASN A 190 -23.56 19.63 -97.02
CA ASN A 190 -22.15 19.48 -96.63
C ASN A 190 -21.68 20.58 -95.67
N ASN A 191 -22.21 21.81 -95.77
CA ASN A 191 -21.82 22.89 -94.87
C ASN A 191 -22.36 22.70 -93.45
N GLU A 192 -23.55 22.11 -93.31
CA GLU A 192 -24.13 21.75 -92.00
C GLU A 192 -23.40 20.57 -91.34
N LEU A 193 -23.07 19.51 -92.08
CA LEU A 193 -22.34 18.36 -91.52
C LEU A 193 -20.88 18.66 -91.14
N LEU A 194 -20.15 19.40 -91.99
CA LEU A 194 -18.72 19.70 -91.74
C LEU A 194 -18.53 20.73 -90.61
N GLY A 195 -19.50 21.60 -90.36
CA GLY A 195 -19.47 22.53 -89.22
C GLY A 195 -19.83 21.86 -87.88
N THR A 196 -20.77 20.91 -87.87
CA THR A 196 -21.32 20.34 -86.64
C THR A 196 -20.45 19.26 -86.01
N ILE A 197 -19.87 18.34 -86.79
CA ILE A 197 -19.09 17.20 -86.25
C ILE A 197 -17.84 17.67 -85.47
N PRO A 198 -16.98 18.58 -85.99
CA PRO A 198 -15.84 19.09 -85.23
C PRO A 198 -16.25 19.85 -83.96
N GLY A 199 -17.38 20.55 -84.00
CA GLY A 199 -17.96 21.25 -82.84
C GLY A 199 -18.40 20.29 -81.74
N MET A 200 -19.04 19.18 -82.10
CA MET A 200 -19.42 18.12 -81.15
C MET A 200 -18.19 17.43 -80.55
N ILE A 201 -17.19 17.08 -81.38
CA ILE A 201 -15.94 16.46 -80.91
C ILE A 201 -15.20 17.40 -79.95
N LYS A 202 -15.10 18.69 -80.27
CA LYS A 202 -14.46 19.69 -79.40
C LYS A 202 -15.18 19.79 -78.05
N LYS A 203 -16.51 19.83 -78.05
CA LYS A 203 -17.32 19.89 -76.82
C LYS A 203 -17.15 18.62 -75.95
N GLU A 204 -17.03 17.45 -76.56
CA GLU A 204 -16.78 16.21 -75.81
C GLU A 204 -15.35 16.15 -75.26
N ILE A 205 -14.36 16.65 -75.99
CA ILE A 205 -12.98 16.82 -75.48
C ILE A 205 -12.93 17.83 -74.32
N GLU A 206 -13.72 18.91 -74.37
CA GLU A 206 -13.86 19.87 -73.27
C GLU A 206 -14.52 19.22 -72.03
N ASN A 207 -15.56 18.39 -72.21
CA ASN A 207 -16.21 17.60 -71.16
C ASN A 207 -15.24 16.58 -70.52
N VAL A 208 -14.51 15.80 -71.34
CA VAL A 208 -13.49 14.84 -70.86
C VAL A 208 -12.36 15.57 -70.12
N ASN A 209 -11.87 16.71 -70.62
CA ASN A 209 -10.87 17.49 -69.91
C ASN A 209 -11.38 18.03 -68.57
N PHE A 210 -12.65 18.45 -68.49
CA PHE A 210 -13.27 18.86 -67.23
C PHE A 210 -13.33 17.68 -66.23
N GLN A 211 -13.74 16.49 -66.69
CA GLN A 211 -13.75 15.27 -65.87
C GLN A 211 -12.35 14.85 -65.41
N VAL A 212 -11.35 14.88 -66.31
CA VAL A 212 -9.93 14.57 -65.99
C VAL A 212 -9.35 15.57 -64.98
N ASN A 213 -9.68 16.85 -65.09
CA ASN A 213 -9.25 17.86 -64.13
C ASN A 213 -9.91 17.66 -62.76
N ASN A 214 -11.21 17.31 -62.72
CA ASN A 214 -11.90 16.96 -61.48
C ASN A 214 -11.29 15.71 -60.83
N LEU A 215 -11.03 14.65 -61.61
CA LEU A 215 -10.34 13.45 -61.15
C LEU A 215 -8.93 13.76 -60.60
N ARG A 216 -8.15 14.62 -61.28
CA ARG A 216 -6.83 15.04 -60.79
C ARG A 216 -6.95 15.78 -59.46
N ASN A 217 -7.93 16.66 -59.31
CA ASN A 217 -8.20 17.35 -58.04
C ASN A 217 -8.58 16.35 -56.93
N THR A 218 -9.46 15.38 -57.20
CA THR A 218 -9.82 14.33 -56.24
C THR A 218 -8.61 13.48 -55.83
N VAL A 219 -7.76 13.06 -56.76
CA VAL A 219 -6.52 12.31 -56.46
C VAL A 219 -5.57 13.13 -55.59
N PHE A 220 -5.42 14.43 -55.86
CA PHE A 220 -4.61 15.32 -55.03
C PHE A 220 -5.16 15.43 -53.60
N GLN A 221 -6.47 15.65 -53.43
CA GLN A 221 -7.10 15.69 -52.10
C GLN A 221 -6.94 14.34 -51.36
N ASN A 222 -7.15 13.21 -52.03
CA ASN A 222 -6.97 11.88 -51.44
C ASN A 222 -5.51 11.65 -50.99
N THR A 223 -4.53 12.20 -51.72
CA THR A 223 -3.10 12.13 -51.35
C THR A 223 -2.83 12.93 -50.06
N LEU A 224 -3.40 14.13 -49.93
CA LEU A 224 -3.31 14.93 -48.70
C LEU A 224 -4.02 14.26 -47.51
N HIS A 225 -5.20 13.66 -47.74
CA HIS A 225 -5.89 12.88 -46.71
C HIS A 225 -5.06 11.69 -46.23
N LEU A 226 -4.45 10.93 -47.15
CA LEU A 226 -3.55 9.82 -46.79
C LEU A 226 -2.34 10.30 -45.97
N GLN A 227 -1.73 11.44 -46.30
CA GLN A 227 -0.66 12.02 -45.49
C GLN A 227 -1.13 12.44 -44.09
N ASN A 228 -2.33 13.00 -43.97
CA ASN A 228 -2.90 13.35 -42.66
C ASN A 228 -3.20 12.10 -41.82
N GLU A 229 -3.77 11.04 -42.41
CA GLU A 229 -3.98 9.75 -41.72
C GLU A 229 -2.65 9.10 -41.29
N GLN A 230 -1.61 9.19 -42.12
CA GLN A 230 -0.25 8.73 -41.77
C GLN A 230 0.27 9.49 -40.54
N ASN A 231 0.25 10.84 -40.58
CA ASN A 231 0.69 11.69 -39.47
C ASN A 231 -0.11 11.45 -38.18
N ASN A 232 -1.42 11.22 -38.29
CA ASN A 232 -2.29 10.87 -37.16
C ASN A 232 -1.91 9.51 -36.57
N THR A 233 -1.60 8.52 -37.43
CA THR A 233 -1.17 7.18 -37.01
C THR A 233 0.16 7.22 -36.28
N ASP A 234 1.15 7.96 -36.82
CA ASP A 234 2.47 8.13 -36.20
C ASP A 234 2.35 8.86 -34.85
N SER A 235 1.48 9.87 -34.75
CA SER A 235 1.18 10.57 -33.50
C SER A 235 0.51 9.65 -32.47
N ALA A 236 -0.42 8.80 -32.90
CA ALA A 236 -1.07 7.82 -32.02
C ALA A 236 -0.11 6.72 -31.54
N ALA A 237 0.85 6.32 -32.38
CA ALA A 237 1.92 5.40 -31.99
C ALA A 237 2.83 6.02 -30.93
N LEU A 238 3.22 7.29 -31.08
CA LEU A 238 4.03 8.02 -30.10
C LEU A 238 3.32 8.12 -28.75
N LEU A 239 2.04 8.54 -28.75
CA LEU A 239 1.20 8.58 -27.53
C LEU A 239 1.08 7.20 -26.86
N THR A 240 0.95 6.12 -27.64
CA THR A 240 0.90 4.75 -27.11
C THR A 240 2.22 4.35 -26.45
N GLN A 241 3.36 4.76 -27.02
CA GLN A 241 4.69 4.57 -26.44
C GLN A 241 4.82 5.30 -25.08
N GLU A 242 4.42 6.58 -25.00
CA GLU A 242 4.46 7.39 -23.78
C GLU A 242 3.53 6.85 -22.67
N LEU A 243 2.31 6.43 -23.02
CA LEU A 243 1.41 5.76 -22.06
C LEU A 243 2.01 4.45 -21.54
N THR A 244 2.70 3.68 -22.39
CA THR A 244 3.31 2.40 -21.99
C THR A 244 4.47 2.60 -21.01
N VAL A 245 5.31 3.61 -21.25
CA VAL A 245 6.37 4.01 -20.31
C VAL A 245 5.76 4.46 -18.98
N THR A 246 4.79 5.38 -19.03
CA THR A 246 4.09 5.90 -17.84
C THR A 246 3.46 4.78 -17.00
N ALA A 247 2.79 3.82 -17.65
CA ALA A 247 2.20 2.67 -16.97
C ALA A 247 3.25 1.77 -16.29
N THR A 248 4.43 1.64 -16.88
CA THR A 248 5.55 0.86 -16.33
C THR A 248 6.18 1.55 -15.11
N GLU A 249 6.34 2.88 -15.16
CA GLU A 249 6.82 3.69 -14.04
C GLU A 249 5.82 3.71 -12.88
N MET A 250 4.52 3.84 -13.18
CA MET A 250 3.44 3.72 -12.19
C MET A 250 3.44 2.34 -11.53
N LYS A 251 3.59 1.25 -12.31
CA LYS A 251 3.66 -0.11 -11.78
C LYS A 251 4.84 -0.28 -10.83
N THR A 252 6.02 0.20 -11.22
CA THR A 252 7.24 0.20 -10.38
C THR A 252 7.04 0.99 -9.09
N SER A 253 6.37 2.15 -9.16
CA SER A 253 6.07 2.99 -8.01
C SER A 253 5.07 2.34 -7.05
N ILE A 254 4.05 1.65 -7.58
CA ILE A 254 3.07 0.87 -6.80
C ILE A 254 3.76 -0.28 -6.06
N ASP A 255 4.66 -1.00 -6.72
CA ASP A 255 5.38 -2.12 -6.10
C ASP A 255 6.32 -1.64 -4.99
N LEU A 256 7.01 -0.51 -5.19
CA LEU A 256 7.81 0.14 -4.14
C LEU A 256 6.96 0.62 -2.95
N LEU A 257 5.76 1.17 -3.21
CA LEU A 257 4.82 1.55 -2.16
C LEU A 257 4.31 0.34 -1.39
N LYS A 258 4.02 -0.79 -2.07
CA LYS A 258 3.59 -2.04 -1.42
C LYS A 258 4.64 -2.54 -0.43
N SER A 259 5.90 -2.64 -0.84
CA SER A 259 6.99 -3.07 0.06
C SER A 259 7.23 -2.11 1.23
N LYS A 260 6.98 -0.81 1.06
CA LYS A 260 7.03 0.17 2.17
C LYS A 260 5.86 0.01 3.14
N VAL A 261 4.66 -0.35 2.66
CA VAL A 261 3.51 -0.65 3.52
C VAL A 261 3.77 -1.93 4.31
N GLU A 262 4.22 -3.01 3.66
CA GLU A 262 4.57 -4.29 4.29
C GLU A 262 5.62 -4.09 5.40
N PHE A 263 6.70 -3.34 5.13
CA PHE A 263 7.72 -3.00 6.14
C PHE A 263 7.15 -2.18 7.33
N ASN A 264 6.27 -1.23 7.07
CA ASN A 264 5.63 -0.44 8.13
C ASN A 264 4.66 -1.29 8.97
N GLU A 265 3.97 -2.25 8.37
CA GLU A 265 3.11 -3.22 9.07
C GLU A 265 3.94 -4.13 9.99
N GLU A 266 5.06 -4.67 9.50
CA GLU A 266 6.01 -5.45 10.32
C GLU A 266 6.56 -4.63 11.51
N MET A 267 6.95 -3.39 11.27
CA MET A 267 7.44 -2.49 12.32
C MET A 267 6.35 -2.15 13.35
N ALA A 268 5.10 -1.98 12.94
CA ALA A 268 3.97 -1.75 13.84
C ALA A 268 3.65 -3.01 14.69
N ILE A 269 3.70 -4.20 14.09
CA ILE A 269 3.54 -5.48 14.80
C ILE A 269 4.65 -5.65 15.85
N LYS A 270 5.91 -5.36 15.50
CA LYS A 270 7.04 -5.41 16.43
C LYS A 270 6.89 -4.41 17.58
N ALA A 271 6.47 -3.18 17.29
CA ALA A 271 6.24 -2.16 18.31
C ALA A 271 5.13 -2.55 19.30
N ASN A 272 4.04 -3.17 18.82
CA ASN A 272 2.99 -3.70 19.68
C ASN A 272 3.50 -4.84 20.58
N TYR A 273 4.27 -5.79 20.03
CA TYR A 273 4.86 -6.87 20.83
C TYR A 273 5.82 -6.36 21.91
N GLU A 274 6.60 -5.32 21.62
CA GLU A 274 7.44 -4.63 22.61
C GLU A 274 6.61 -3.88 23.66
N ALA A 275 5.48 -3.29 23.28
CA ALA A 275 4.55 -2.65 24.22
C ALA A 275 3.91 -3.68 25.18
N ASP A 276 3.43 -4.81 24.68
CA ASP A 276 2.86 -5.89 25.48
C ASP A 276 3.88 -6.45 26.49
N ALA A 277 5.13 -6.68 26.04
CA ALA A 277 6.22 -7.14 26.90
C ALA A 277 6.59 -6.12 28.00
N ASN A 278 6.52 -4.82 27.67
CA ASN A 278 6.70 -3.75 28.65
C ASN A 278 5.54 -3.68 29.65
N GLU A 279 4.29 -3.85 29.23
CA GLU A 279 3.13 -3.87 30.14
C GLU A 279 3.22 -5.03 31.15
N ILE A 280 3.59 -6.22 30.70
CA ILE A 280 3.87 -7.37 31.58
C ILE A 280 4.97 -7.05 32.60
N SER A 281 6.05 -6.43 32.14
CA SER A 281 7.20 -6.06 32.99
C SER A 281 6.83 -4.98 34.03
N ILE A 282 6.00 -4.01 33.65
CA ILE A 282 5.46 -2.97 34.54
C ILE A 282 4.52 -3.59 35.58
N SER A 283 3.65 -4.52 35.17
CA SER A 283 2.75 -5.24 36.07
C SER A 283 3.53 -6.03 37.14
N GLU A 284 4.59 -6.74 36.75
CA GLU A 284 5.41 -7.48 37.70
C GLU A 284 6.18 -6.54 38.65
N ASN A 285 6.77 -5.46 38.13
CA ASN A 285 7.42 -4.44 38.96
C ASN A 285 6.44 -3.80 39.97
N SER A 286 5.17 -3.60 39.59
CA SER A 286 4.13 -3.11 40.51
C SER A 286 3.90 -4.07 41.69
N LYS A 287 3.79 -5.39 41.43
CA LYS A 287 3.63 -6.39 42.49
C LYS A 287 4.82 -6.42 43.44
N GLN A 288 6.04 -6.30 42.91
CA GLN A 288 7.26 -6.24 43.72
C GLN A 288 7.28 -4.99 44.62
N LEU A 289 6.80 -3.85 44.12
CA LEU A 289 6.65 -2.63 44.94
C LEU A 289 5.62 -2.81 46.07
N ASP A 290 4.49 -3.48 45.83
CA ASP A 290 3.48 -3.77 46.86
C ASP A 290 4.01 -4.71 47.95
N ILE A 291 4.82 -5.69 47.57
CA ILE A 291 5.54 -6.58 48.51
C ILE A 291 6.51 -5.76 49.37
N HIS A 292 7.39 -4.97 48.77
CA HIS A 292 8.34 -4.12 49.50
C HIS A 292 7.64 -3.10 50.42
N ALA A 293 6.49 -2.55 50.01
CA ALA A 293 5.69 -1.64 50.84
C ALA A 293 5.15 -2.35 52.10
N THR A 294 4.72 -3.61 51.94
CA THR A 294 4.25 -4.47 53.04
C THR A 294 5.39 -4.82 54.00
N GLU A 295 6.55 -5.23 53.49
CA GLU A 295 7.75 -5.51 54.29
C GLU A 295 8.23 -4.27 55.06
N LEU A 296 8.22 -3.09 54.42
CA LEU A 296 8.56 -1.84 55.09
C LEU A 296 7.60 -1.51 56.25
N GLN A 297 6.31 -1.84 56.12
CA GLN A 297 5.35 -1.67 57.21
C GLN A 297 5.60 -2.66 58.36
N GLN A 298 6.00 -3.90 58.07
CA GLN A 298 6.39 -4.88 59.08
C GLN A 298 7.67 -4.45 59.81
N ASN A 299 8.69 -4.01 59.07
CA ASN A 299 9.95 -3.49 59.63
C ASN A 299 9.73 -2.26 60.52
N LYS A 300 8.79 -1.36 60.18
CA LYS A 300 8.38 -0.24 61.05
C LYS A 300 7.79 -0.72 62.38
N LYS A 301 6.98 -1.79 62.38
CA LYS A 301 6.43 -2.40 63.60
C LYS A 301 7.52 -3.04 64.45
N LEU A 302 8.42 -3.83 63.84
CA LEU A 302 9.57 -4.44 64.52
C LEU A 302 10.48 -3.39 65.17
N LEU A 303 10.77 -2.29 64.47
CA LEU A 303 11.56 -1.18 65.00
C LEU A 303 10.88 -0.50 66.20
N ALA A 304 9.55 -0.37 66.20
CA ALA A 304 8.80 0.15 67.34
C ALA A 304 8.89 -0.80 68.55
N SER A 305 8.72 -2.11 68.35
CA SER A 305 8.90 -3.12 69.40
C SER A 305 10.33 -3.13 69.95
N ALA A 306 11.36 -3.04 69.10
CA ALA A 306 12.76 -3.00 69.51
C ALA A 306 13.08 -1.78 70.39
N LYS A 307 12.50 -0.61 70.10
CA LYS A 307 12.63 0.60 70.94
C LYS A 307 12.04 0.40 72.33
N LEU A 308 10.87 -0.24 72.44
CA LEU A 308 10.25 -0.54 73.74
C LEU A 308 11.11 -1.52 74.56
N VAL A 309 11.64 -2.56 73.94
CA VAL A 309 12.56 -3.52 74.59
C VAL A 309 13.84 -2.81 75.06
N THR A 310 14.41 -1.92 74.25
CA THR A 310 15.60 -1.14 74.62
C THR A 310 15.35 -0.23 75.83
N SER A 311 14.18 0.41 75.90
CA SER A 311 13.77 1.20 77.08
C SER A 311 13.69 0.32 78.32
N ALA A 312 12.97 -0.80 78.25
CA ALA A 312 12.81 -1.72 79.37
C ALA A 312 14.14 -2.31 79.89
N ILE A 313 15.09 -2.60 78.98
CA ILE A 313 16.45 -3.02 79.35
C ILE A 313 17.21 -1.88 80.04
N THR A 314 17.06 -0.64 79.58
CA THR A 314 17.68 0.54 80.20
C THR A 314 17.15 0.75 81.62
N ASP A 315 15.83 0.70 81.80
CA ASP A 315 15.17 0.83 83.10
C ASP A 315 15.60 -0.28 84.07
N ALA A 316 15.67 -1.52 83.59
CA ALA A 316 16.16 -2.66 84.37
C ALA A 316 17.65 -2.54 84.75
N THR A 317 18.47 -1.96 83.86
CA THR A 317 19.90 -1.72 84.14
C THR A 317 20.07 -0.67 85.24
N LEU A 318 19.36 0.45 85.16
CA LEU A 318 19.36 1.50 86.19
C LEU A 318 18.87 0.97 87.55
N ALA A 319 17.87 0.09 87.56
CA ALA A 319 17.39 -0.56 88.78
C ALA A 319 18.46 -1.49 89.40
N LEU A 320 19.17 -2.28 88.58
CA LEU A 320 20.27 -3.13 89.02
C LEU A 320 21.45 -2.32 89.57
N GLU A 321 21.84 -1.23 88.91
CA GLU A 321 22.86 -0.31 89.41
C GLU A 321 22.49 0.27 90.78
N ALA A 322 21.24 0.67 90.97
CA ALA A 322 20.75 1.16 92.26
C ALA A 322 20.81 0.09 93.37
N ASP A 323 20.53 -1.18 93.05
CA ASP A 323 20.60 -2.29 94.01
C ASP A 323 22.04 -2.75 94.32
N VAL A 324 22.96 -2.68 93.34
CA VAL A 324 24.40 -2.88 93.57
C VAL A 324 24.93 -1.82 94.54
N ASN A 325 24.59 -0.54 94.33
CA ASN A 325 24.97 0.55 95.26
C ASN A 325 24.45 0.31 96.69
N LYS A 326 23.21 -0.19 96.86
CA LYS A 326 22.68 -0.58 98.19
C LYS A 326 23.45 -1.76 98.78
N LEU A 327 23.87 -2.72 97.97
CA LEU A 327 24.64 -3.88 98.42
C LEU A 327 26.04 -3.48 98.90
N ASP A 328 26.75 -2.61 98.19
CA ASP A 328 28.06 -2.09 98.59
C ASP A 328 28.00 -1.32 99.92
N LEU A 329 26.95 -0.52 100.14
CA LEU A 329 26.70 0.12 101.44
C LEU A 329 26.46 -0.91 102.56
N ARG A 330 25.74 -2.01 102.27
CA ARG A 330 25.52 -3.09 103.25
C ARG A 330 26.81 -3.85 103.56
N ILE A 331 27.63 -4.16 102.55
CA ILE A 331 28.94 -4.83 102.70
C ILE A 331 29.91 -3.95 103.49
N SER A 332 29.96 -2.65 103.18
CA SER A 332 30.79 -1.67 103.90
C SER A 332 30.40 -1.58 105.38
N ASN A 333 29.10 -1.53 105.68
CA ASN A 333 28.60 -1.51 107.05
C ASN A 333 28.84 -2.84 107.79
N ALA A 334 28.69 -3.98 107.12
CA ALA A 334 29.01 -5.29 107.69
C ALA A 334 30.51 -5.41 108.02
N SER A 335 31.38 -4.96 107.12
CA SER A 335 32.83 -4.96 107.30
C SER A 335 33.26 -4.09 108.48
N ARG A 336 32.66 -2.89 108.63
CA ARG A 336 32.87 -2.02 109.80
C ARG A 336 32.45 -2.70 111.11
N LYS A 337 31.28 -3.35 111.14
CA LYS A 337 30.81 -4.10 112.32
C LYS A 337 31.73 -5.27 112.67
N ALA A 338 32.21 -6.03 111.68
CA ALA A 338 33.16 -7.13 111.87
C ALA A 338 34.50 -6.64 112.45
N GLY A 339 35.03 -5.51 111.93
CA GLY A 339 36.23 -4.87 112.47
C GLY A 339 36.07 -4.45 113.94
N THR A 340 34.94 -3.81 114.29
CA THR A 340 34.64 -3.46 115.70
C THR A 340 34.54 -4.71 116.59
N ALA A 341 33.85 -5.76 116.14
CA ALA A 341 33.72 -7.00 116.89
C ALA A 341 35.08 -7.68 117.13
N THR A 342 35.96 -7.69 116.12
CA THR A 342 37.34 -8.20 116.22
C THR A 342 38.16 -7.39 117.22
N ASN A 343 38.05 -6.06 117.20
CA ASN A 343 38.74 -5.19 118.15
C ASN A 343 38.29 -5.43 119.60
N VAL A 344 36.97 -5.57 119.84
CA VAL A 344 36.43 -5.90 121.16
C VAL A 344 36.87 -7.29 121.61
N ALA A 345 36.87 -8.30 120.74
CA ALA A 345 37.36 -9.64 121.06
C ALA A 345 38.86 -9.62 121.45
N ASN A 346 39.68 -8.86 120.73
CA ASN A 346 41.09 -8.66 121.06
C ASN A 346 41.31 -7.93 122.39
N GLN A 347 40.51 -6.90 122.70
CA GLN A 347 40.53 -6.20 123.99
C GLN A 347 40.13 -7.13 125.14
N ASN A 348 39.03 -7.87 125.00
CA ASN A 348 38.57 -8.84 126.00
C ASN A 348 39.64 -9.93 126.24
N THR A 349 40.29 -10.42 125.19
CA THR A 349 41.40 -11.40 125.31
C THR A 349 42.56 -10.84 126.14
N ARG A 350 42.94 -9.58 125.95
CA ARG A 350 43.97 -8.91 126.76
C ARG A 350 43.53 -8.74 128.22
N HIS A 351 42.31 -8.25 128.45
CA HIS A 351 41.79 -8.07 129.82
C HIS A 351 41.67 -9.39 130.58
N ILE A 352 41.30 -10.49 129.92
CA ILE A 352 41.29 -11.83 130.54
C ILE A 352 42.72 -12.26 130.93
N ALA A 353 43.72 -12.00 130.08
CA ALA A 353 45.13 -12.28 130.41
C ALA A 353 45.63 -11.42 131.60
N GLU A 354 45.31 -10.12 131.61
CA GLU A 354 45.63 -9.21 132.73
C GLU A 354 44.95 -9.64 134.04
N GLN A 355 43.68 -10.06 133.97
CA GLN A 355 42.93 -10.56 135.12
C GLN A 355 43.52 -11.88 135.63
N LYS A 356 43.92 -12.80 134.75
CA LYS A 356 44.59 -14.05 135.14
C LYS A 356 45.85 -13.79 135.96
N VAL A 357 46.72 -12.88 135.51
CA VAL A 357 47.94 -12.49 136.26
C VAL A 357 47.61 -11.87 137.62
N LYS A 358 46.56 -11.04 137.70
CA LYS A 358 46.09 -10.49 138.99
C LYS A 358 45.57 -11.57 139.94
N VAL A 359 44.84 -12.57 139.44
CA VAL A 359 44.33 -13.70 140.24
C VAL A 359 45.47 -14.60 140.71
N GLU A 360 46.46 -14.89 139.86
CA GLU A 360 47.67 -15.65 140.23
C GLU A 360 48.45 -14.93 141.33
N LYS A 361 48.67 -13.60 141.19
CA LYS A 361 49.29 -12.78 142.24
C LYS A 361 48.50 -12.80 143.55
N ASN A 362 47.19 -12.54 143.50
CA ASN A 362 46.35 -12.56 144.70
C ASN A 362 46.37 -13.93 145.40
N THR A 363 46.47 -15.02 144.64
CA THR A 363 46.60 -16.39 145.17
C THR A 363 47.92 -16.55 145.93
N LEU A 364 49.04 -16.04 145.39
CA LEU A 364 50.34 -16.04 146.06
C LEU A 364 50.33 -15.16 147.33
N ASP A 365 49.75 -13.96 147.25
CA ASP A 365 49.64 -13.04 148.38
C ASP A 365 48.77 -13.66 149.52
N ILE A 366 47.68 -14.37 149.18
CA ILE A 366 46.87 -15.13 150.15
C ILE A 366 47.69 -16.28 150.78
N LEU A 367 48.46 -17.03 150.00
CA LEU A 367 49.31 -18.11 150.52
C LEU A 367 50.36 -17.57 151.49
N LYS A 368 50.99 -16.43 151.15
CA LYS A 368 51.95 -15.76 152.04
C LYS A 368 51.27 -15.27 153.32
N ASN A 369 50.15 -14.56 153.22
CA ASN A 369 49.40 -14.09 154.39
C ASN A 369 48.99 -15.25 155.32
N ARG A 370 48.65 -16.43 154.78
CA ARG A 370 48.37 -17.64 155.58
C ARG A 370 49.60 -18.21 156.28
N GLN A 371 50.79 -18.05 155.71
CA GLN A 371 52.05 -18.41 156.37
C GLN A 371 52.40 -17.40 157.46
N ASP A 372 52.32 -16.11 157.16
CA ASP A 372 52.62 -15.02 158.09
C ASP A 372 51.67 -15.07 159.31
N LEU A 373 50.37 -15.36 159.10
CA LEU A 373 49.41 -15.57 160.19
C LEU A 373 49.74 -16.79 161.06
N ARG A 374 50.28 -17.88 160.50
CA ARG A 374 50.73 -19.05 161.29
C ARG A 374 52.00 -18.75 162.08
N SER A 375 52.89 -17.89 161.57
CA SER A 375 54.03 -17.39 162.36
C SER A 375 53.49 -16.60 163.53
N LEU A 376 52.63 -15.61 163.28
CA LEU A 376 52.04 -14.76 164.31
C LEU A 376 51.25 -15.57 165.36
N GLU A 377 50.55 -16.64 164.97
CA GLU A 377 49.87 -17.55 165.90
C GLU A 377 50.86 -18.29 166.83
N ASN A 378 52.00 -18.75 166.31
CA ASN A 378 53.06 -19.34 167.13
C ASN A 378 53.75 -18.30 168.01
N ASP A 379 54.09 -17.13 167.45
CA ASP A 379 54.76 -16.03 168.17
C ASP A 379 53.87 -15.50 169.31
N LEU A 380 52.55 -15.42 169.09
CA LEU A 380 51.57 -15.09 170.13
C LEU A 380 51.47 -16.17 171.20
N ARG A 381 51.49 -17.46 170.83
CA ARG A 381 51.49 -18.56 171.80
C ARG A 381 52.76 -18.53 172.66
N GLU A 382 53.94 -18.41 172.06
CA GLU A 382 55.22 -18.30 172.76
C GLU A 382 55.26 -17.05 173.66
N THR A 383 54.70 -15.92 173.20
CA THR A 383 54.56 -14.71 174.02
C THR A 383 53.63 -14.94 175.21
N ASN A 384 52.51 -15.63 175.03
CA ASN A 384 51.59 -15.95 176.13
C ASN A 384 52.23 -16.93 177.12
N GLU A 385 52.92 -17.97 176.64
CA GLU A 385 53.68 -18.91 177.48
C GLU A 385 54.76 -18.17 178.30
N ARG A 386 55.53 -17.26 177.69
CA ARG A 386 56.49 -16.39 178.39
C ARG A 386 55.85 -15.48 179.43
N LEU A 387 54.66 -14.94 179.16
CA LEU A 387 53.90 -14.12 180.11
C LEU A 387 53.43 -14.97 181.29
N ASP A 388 52.84 -16.14 181.04
CA ASP A 388 52.41 -17.08 182.08
C ASP A 388 53.61 -17.54 182.94
N ASN A 389 54.76 -17.81 182.31
CA ASN A 389 56.02 -18.10 182.97
C ASN A 389 56.49 -16.93 183.86
N GLY A 390 56.56 -15.72 183.33
CA GLY A 390 56.96 -14.52 184.07
C GLY A 390 56.04 -14.22 185.26
N LEU A 391 54.74 -14.43 185.12
CA LEU A 391 53.77 -14.24 186.19
C LEU A 391 53.87 -15.33 187.27
N ALA A 392 54.04 -16.60 186.89
CA ALA A 392 54.27 -17.70 187.83
C ALA A 392 55.60 -17.50 188.60
N ALA A 393 56.66 -17.09 187.90
CA ALA A 393 57.97 -16.79 188.49
C ALA A 393 57.90 -15.58 189.45
N SER A 394 57.18 -14.53 189.08
CA SER A 394 56.90 -13.37 189.95
C SER A 394 56.15 -13.79 191.21
N ALA A 395 55.12 -14.64 191.10
CA ALA A 395 54.41 -15.18 192.26
C ALA A 395 55.34 -15.97 193.19
N ALA A 396 56.22 -16.81 192.62
CA ALA A 396 57.20 -17.58 193.38
C ALA A 396 58.21 -16.65 194.11
N LEU A 397 58.75 -15.64 193.43
CA LEU A 397 59.69 -14.65 194.00
C LEU A 397 59.07 -13.81 195.11
N ASN A 398 57.77 -13.50 195.02
CA ASN A 398 57.03 -12.81 196.07
C ASN A 398 56.77 -13.71 197.28
N GLY A 399 56.57 -15.02 197.07
CA GLY A 399 56.44 -16.03 198.14
C GLY A 399 57.72 -16.28 198.96
N LEU A 400 58.89 -15.80 198.52
CA LEU A 400 60.14 -15.92 199.27
C LEU A 400 60.06 -15.13 200.60
N PHE A 401 60.11 -15.83 201.73
CA PHE A 401 60.10 -15.21 203.06
C PHE A 401 61.23 -14.18 203.25
N GLN A 402 60.95 -13.18 204.08
CA GLN A 402 61.91 -12.15 204.46
C GLN A 402 62.82 -12.64 205.60
N PRO A 403 64.10 -12.20 205.66
CA PRO A 403 65.02 -12.60 206.72
C PRO A 403 64.59 -12.02 208.08
N TYR A 404 64.16 -12.87 209.01
CA TYR A 404 63.78 -12.46 210.37
C TYR A 404 64.97 -12.25 211.31
N GLY A 405 66.03 -13.06 211.17
CA GLY A 405 67.20 -13.01 212.05
C GLY A 405 68.19 -11.92 211.67
N VAL A 406 68.41 -10.95 212.57
CA VAL A 406 69.47 -9.94 212.45
C VAL A 406 70.86 -10.61 212.43
N GLY A 407 71.74 -10.16 211.53
CA GLY A 407 73.11 -10.65 211.40
C GLY A 407 73.25 -12.06 210.80
N LYS A 408 72.16 -12.64 210.25
CA LYS A 408 72.14 -14.00 209.71
C LYS A 408 71.72 -14.02 208.25
N LEU A 409 72.42 -14.83 207.45
CA LEU A 409 71.99 -15.18 206.10
C LEU A 409 70.82 -16.17 206.18
N ASN A 410 69.73 -15.86 205.47
CA ASN A 410 68.57 -16.72 205.31
C ASN A 410 68.52 -17.18 203.86
N ILE A 411 68.36 -18.48 203.64
CA ILE A 411 68.10 -19.06 202.32
C ILE A 411 66.63 -19.46 202.30
N THR A 412 65.87 -18.97 201.32
CA THR A 412 64.45 -19.25 201.18
C THR A 412 64.17 -19.86 199.82
N ALA A 413 63.21 -20.79 199.78
CA ALA A 413 62.70 -21.36 198.55
C ALA A 413 61.17 -21.26 198.59
N ALA A 414 60.56 -20.98 197.44
CA ALA A 414 59.12 -20.82 197.29
C ALA A 414 58.69 -21.35 195.91
N MET A 415 57.44 -21.78 195.82
CA MET A 415 56.82 -22.16 194.55
C MET A 415 55.67 -21.20 194.26
N GLY A 416 55.50 -20.88 192.99
CA GLY A 416 54.43 -20.02 192.50
C GLY A 416 53.80 -20.62 191.26
N GLY A 417 52.57 -20.21 190.96
CA GLY A 417 51.85 -20.66 189.78
C GLY A 417 50.97 -19.55 189.22
N TYR A 418 50.79 -19.58 187.91
CA TYR A 418 49.86 -18.74 187.18
C TYR A 418 49.28 -19.55 186.02
N GLN A 419 47.95 -19.59 185.90
CA GLN A 419 47.24 -20.51 184.99
C GLN A 419 47.73 -21.96 185.16
N SER A 420 48.09 -22.64 184.07
CA SER A 420 48.64 -24.01 184.07
C SER A 420 50.15 -24.06 184.33
N THR A 421 50.80 -22.91 184.50
CA THR A 421 52.26 -22.76 184.59
C THR A 421 52.72 -22.67 186.03
N GLN A 422 53.84 -23.33 186.35
CA GLN A 422 54.44 -23.38 187.68
C GLN A 422 55.91 -22.93 187.61
N ALA A 423 56.37 -22.27 188.67
CA ALA A 423 57.72 -21.77 188.81
C ALA A 423 58.28 -22.03 190.20
N VAL A 424 59.59 -22.24 190.28
CA VAL A 424 60.31 -22.41 191.55
C VAL A 424 61.26 -21.24 191.73
N ALA A 425 61.13 -20.54 192.85
CA ALA A 425 62.01 -19.48 193.29
C ALA A 425 62.95 -19.97 194.38
N VAL A 426 64.22 -19.56 194.29
CA VAL A 426 65.21 -19.65 195.36
C VAL A 426 65.80 -18.28 195.60
N GLY A 427 66.00 -17.91 196.86
CA GLY A 427 66.50 -16.60 197.21
C GLY A 427 67.32 -16.60 198.49
N THR A 428 68.02 -15.50 198.69
CA THR A 428 68.81 -15.23 199.88
C THR A 428 68.46 -13.86 200.43
N GLY A 429 68.36 -13.78 201.76
CA GLY A 429 68.10 -12.53 202.46
C GLY A 429 69.07 -12.35 203.61
N TYR A 430 69.49 -11.10 203.81
CA TYR A 430 70.34 -10.71 204.94
C TYR A 430 69.75 -9.48 205.62
N ARG A 431 69.55 -9.56 206.94
CA ARG A 431 69.07 -8.45 207.75
C ARG A 431 70.25 -7.86 208.52
N PHE A 432 70.73 -6.69 208.09
CA PHE A 432 71.93 -6.05 208.63
C PHE A 432 71.72 -5.59 210.08
N ASN A 433 70.55 -5.03 210.38
CA ASN A 433 70.09 -4.61 211.71
C ASN A 433 68.56 -4.66 211.76
N GLU A 434 67.96 -4.21 212.86
CA GLU A 434 66.49 -4.17 213.01
C GLU A 434 65.81 -3.20 212.02
N ASN A 435 66.53 -2.30 211.35
CA ASN A 435 65.97 -1.28 210.47
C ASN A 435 66.24 -1.53 208.98
N ILE A 436 67.17 -2.43 208.61
CA ILE A 436 67.68 -2.59 207.25
C ILE A 436 67.80 -4.08 206.89
N ALA A 437 67.03 -4.51 205.89
CA ALA A 437 67.15 -5.84 205.29
C ALA A 437 67.27 -5.78 203.76
N VAL A 438 67.98 -6.74 203.18
CA VAL A 438 68.01 -6.99 201.74
C VAL A 438 67.54 -8.41 201.45
N LYS A 439 66.80 -8.60 200.37
CA LYS A 439 66.39 -9.89 199.81
C LYS A 439 66.68 -9.90 198.31
N THR A 440 67.23 -10.99 197.79
CA THR A 440 67.31 -11.23 196.35
C THR A 440 66.88 -12.66 196.06
N GLY A 441 66.26 -12.88 194.90
CA GLY A 441 65.80 -14.19 194.46
C GLY A 441 65.92 -14.36 192.96
N VAL A 442 66.04 -15.61 192.54
CA VAL A 442 65.92 -16.06 191.15
C VAL A 442 64.87 -17.15 191.08
N ALA A 443 64.05 -17.10 190.04
CA ALA A 443 63.02 -18.08 189.75
C ALA A 443 63.20 -18.66 188.36
N TYR A 444 62.97 -19.95 188.27
CA TYR A 444 63.04 -20.75 187.05
C TYR A 444 61.67 -21.35 186.77
N THR A 445 61.24 -21.28 185.52
CA THR A 445 60.05 -22.00 185.04
C THR A 445 60.47 -23.23 184.23
N GLY A 446 59.52 -24.12 183.95
CA GLY A 446 59.77 -25.31 183.13
C GLY A 446 60.16 -25.03 181.68
N SER A 447 60.00 -23.78 181.20
CA SER A 447 60.24 -23.38 179.81
C SER A 447 61.57 -22.65 179.58
N ASN A 448 62.55 -22.83 180.49
CA ASN A 448 63.83 -22.10 180.52
C ASN A 448 63.74 -20.56 180.71
N ASP A 449 62.56 -19.99 180.97
CA ASP A 449 62.46 -18.58 181.35
C ASP A 449 62.98 -18.39 182.79
N VAL A 450 63.78 -17.34 182.98
CA VAL A 450 64.42 -16.99 184.26
C VAL A 450 64.03 -15.58 184.65
N MET A 451 63.49 -15.41 185.85
CA MET A 451 63.18 -14.11 186.43
C MET A 451 64.00 -13.90 187.71
N TYR A 452 64.42 -12.68 187.99
CA TYR A 452 65.13 -12.35 189.22
C TYR A 452 64.53 -11.11 189.88
N ASN A 453 64.65 -11.01 191.20
CA ASN A 453 64.31 -9.81 191.95
C ASN A 453 65.39 -9.44 192.98
N MET A 454 65.38 -8.18 193.37
CA MET A 454 66.14 -7.66 194.50
C MET A 454 65.29 -6.59 195.18
N ALA A 455 65.21 -6.64 196.50
CA ALA A 455 64.41 -5.74 197.31
C ALA A 455 65.18 -5.33 198.56
N PHE A 456 65.00 -4.09 198.98
CA PHE A 456 65.53 -3.54 200.23
C PHE A 456 64.35 -3.10 201.07
N ASN A 457 64.40 -3.41 202.36
CA ASN A 457 63.40 -3.03 203.34
C ASN A 457 64.05 -2.11 204.37
N LEU A 458 63.42 -0.97 204.60
CA LEU A 458 63.85 0.07 205.54
C LEU A 458 62.70 0.34 206.50
N GLU A 459 62.93 0.09 207.78
CA GLU A 459 61.98 0.32 208.89
C GLU A 459 62.52 1.49 209.74
N TRP A 460 61.67 2.48 210.05
CA TRP A 460 62.05 3.72 210.76
C TRP A 460 61.06 4.09 211.86
#